data_AF-A0A520J1F8-F1
#
_entry.id   AF-A0A520J1F8-F1
#
_cell.length_a   1.000
_cell.length_b   1.000
_cell.length_c   1.000
_cell.angle_alpha   90.00
_cell.angle_beta   90.00
_cell.angle_gamma   90.00
#
_symmetry.space_group_name_H-M   'P 1'
#
loop_
_entity.id
_entity.type
_entity.pdbx_description
1 polymer ?
#
loop_
_entity_poly.entity_id
_entity_poly.type
_entity_poly.pdbx_seq_one_letter_code
_entity_poly.pdbx_strand_id
1 'polypeptide(L)'
;MLSSLAFAGCEKANIDVDTTAIDGSATGEVSGVWAKGSIHLIKGDVIVPEGKSLTIEEGVTVLMDTIAKPEFIVKGNLYSLGTTENPVRFTVLDAYKTQAKRFGKMWGGILCGPTALEVVLDHTIIEYGGNTTSDASSSVKMGLYKAVAGENLPALWFANANGKLIVQNSIIRNFQEDCTYIEGGKIIFANNMFYTTGVTGGEAMNFKSGCLADVAFNLVYSANTNALKLSNAGDKTPQAYIIAYNNTFVNTGWRRPTAKGGSVWVEATVRTELYNNLFANTRFGVKRDPKKLEDSRSKYSNNWYFGFDQTTVNQFQPGSNDVVAGTNDVISKVANDNDPKFVNYPTNTAVSNADFNTSWDFHVQGNSGTLNKGTTAFTRHHKAGITTSNGITYISPEPSVAVGAFGTKI
;
A
#
# COMPACT_ATOMS: atom_id res chain seq x y z
N MET A 1 -51.85 -41.74 -5.04
CA MET A 1 -51.10 -41.02 -3.99
C MET A 1 -49.64 -41.02 -4.36
N LEU A 2 -49.13 -39.91 -4.85
CA LEU A 2 -47.76 -39.48 -4.57
C LEU A 2 -47.76 -37.96 -4.75
N SER A 3 -47.56 -37.28 -3.64
CA SER A 3 -47.70 -35.85 -3.43
C SER A 3 -46.57 -35.08 -4.12
N SER A 4 -46.95 -34.18 -5.03
CA SER A 4 -46.11 -33.11 -5.56
C SER A 4 -45.88 -32.04 -4.49
N LEU A 5 -44.66 -31.93 -3.97
CA LEU A 5 -44.21 -30.78 -3.18
C LEU A 5 -43.81 -29.66 -4.14
N ALA A 6 -44.69 -28.66 -4.24
CA ALA A 6 -44.37 -27.38 -4.86
C ALA A 6 -43.52 -26.56 -3.89
N PHE A 7 -42.27 -26.26 -4.26
CA PHE A 7 -41.52 -25.17 -3.65
C PHE A 7 -41.99 -23.86 -4.30
N ALA A 8 -42.79 -23.10 -3.57
CA ALA A 8 -43.07 -21.71 -3.90
C ALA A 8 -41.80 -20.90 -3.66
N GLY A 9 -41.09 -20.56 -4.74
CA GLY A 9 -40.03 -19.56 -4.70
C GLY A 9 -40.64 -18.18 -4.44
N CYS A 10 -40.09 -17.46 -3.46
CA CYS A 10 -40.35 -16.03 -3.29
C CYS A 10 -39.74 -15.28 -4.48
N GLU A 11 -40.48 -15.16 -5.57
CA GLU A 11 -40.26 -14.11 -6.56
C GLU A 11 -40.74 -12.78 -5.98
N LYS A 12 -39.79 -11.90 -5.61
CA LYS A 12 -39.83 -10.43 -5.78
C LYS A 12 -38.68 -9.76 -5.01
N ALA A 13 -37.61 -9.44 -5.74
CA ALA A 13 -36.83 -8.18 -5.63
C ALA A 13 -35.52 -8.30 -6.46
N ASN A 14 -35.63 -8.17 -7.78
CA ASN A 14 -34.61 -7.58 -8.67
C ASN A 14 -35.15 -7.65 -10.09
N ILE A 15 -35.95 -6.66 -10.46
CA ILE A 15 -36.20 -6.36 -11.87
C ILE A 15 -35.20 -5.25 -12.21
N ASP A 16 -34.51 -5.42 -13.33
CA ASP A 16 -33.49 -4.54 -13.92
C ASP A 16 -32.05 -4.67 -13.42
N VAL A 17 -31.49 -5.89 -13.45
CA VAL A 17 -30.02 -6.05 -13.59
C VAL A 17 -29.74 -6.75 -14.91
N ASP A 18 -29.35 -5.94 -15.90
CA ASP A 18 -28.69 -6.41 -17.11
C ASP A 18 -27.32 -7.01 -16.73
N THR A 19 -27.11 -8.27 -17.10
CA THR A 19 -25.92 -9.08 -16.75
C THR A 19 -25.02 -9.34 -17.96
N THR A 20 -25.18 -8.59 -19.04
CA THR A 20 -24.20 -8.59 -20.14
C THR A 20 -22.85 -8.03 -19.66
N ALA A 21 -21.74 -8.41 -20.30
CA ALA A 21 -20.44 -7.80 -20.02
C ALA A 21 -20.53 -6.31 -20.42
N ILE A 22 -20.75 -5.44 -19.43
CA ILE A 22 -20.96 -4.01 -19.66
C ILE A 22 -19.60 -3.38 -19.97
N ASP A 23 -19.31 -3.26 -21.26
CA ASP A 23 -18.51 -2.14 -21.75
C ASP A 23 -19.36 -0.87 -21.58
N GLY A 24 -18.90 0.07 -20.75
CA GLY A 24 -19.69 1.25 -20.45
C GLY A 24 -18.94 2.35 -19.73
N SER A 25 -19.47 3.58 -19.78
CA SER A 25 -18.98 4.67 -18.96
C SER A 25 -19.67 4.70 -17.61
N ALA A 26 -18.91 4.81 -16.52
CA ALA A 26 -19.47 5.00 -15.19
C ALA A 26 -19.06 6.36 -14.61
N THR A 27 -20.04 7.10 -14.08
CA THR A 27 -19.88 8.39 -13.41
C THR A 27 -21.02 8.56 -12.40
N GLY A 28 -20.77 9.30 -11.31
CA GLY A 28 -21.74 9.50 -10.24
C GLY A 28 -21.83 8.30 -9.31
N GLU A 29 -23.01 8.03 -8.77
CA GLU A 29 -23.19 6.95 -7.80
C GLU A 29 -23.15 5.56 -8.46
N VAL A 30 -22.36 4.65 -7.91
CA VAL A 30 -22.24 3.25 -8.37
C VAL A 30 -22.33 2.27 -7.21
N SER A 31 -22.95 1.12 -7.45
CA SER A 31 -23.00 0.00 -6.51
C SER A 31 -23.33 -1.29 -7.25
N GLY A 32 -23.26 -2.44 -6.58
CA GLY A 32 -23.50 -3.75 -7.17
C GLY A 32 -22.20 -4.44 -7.56
N VAL A 33 -22.19 -5.09 -8.73
CA VAL A 33 -21.07 -5.89 -9.20
C VAL A 33 -20.59 -5.38 -10.56
N TRP A 34 -19.28 -5.20 -10.72
CA TRP A 34 -18.62 -5.08 -12.01
C TRP A 34 -18.09 -6.46 -12.39
N ALA A 35 -18.68 -7.03 -13.43
CA ALA A 35 -18.51 -8.42 -13.79
C ALA A 35 -17.11 -8.73 -14.33
N LYS A 36 -16.62 -9.94 -14.05
CA LYS A 36 -15.31 -10.43 -14.45
C LYS A 36 -14.92 -10.05 -15.88
N GLY A 37 -13.74 -9.45 -16.03
CA GLY A 37 -13.15 -9.09 -17.32
C GLY A 37 -13.77 -7.88 -18.04
N SER A 38 -14.75 -7.19 -17.46
CA SER A 38 -15.34 -5.99 -18.07
C SER A 38 -14.38 -4.80 -18.11
N ILE A 39 -14.68 -3.82 -18.97
CA ILE A 39 -13.97 -2.55 -19.04
C ILE A 39 -14.94 -1.40 -18.70
N HIS A 40 -14.59 -0.61 -17.68
CA HIS A 40 -15.36 0.55 -17.24
C HIS A 40 -14.59 1.84 -17.52
N LEU A 41 -15.10 2.66 -18.45
CA LEU A 41 -14.49 3.95 -18.82
C LEU A 41 -15.01 5.07 -17.90
N ILE A 42 -14.16 5.60 -17.05
CA ILE A 42 -14.53 6.60 -16.04
C ILE A 42 -14.26 8.00 -16.58
N LYS A 43 -15.32 8.71 -16.99
CA LYS A 43 -15.24 10.07 -17.59
C LYS A 43 -15.53 11.21 -16.61
N GLY A 44 -15.75 10.88 -15.35
CA GLY A 44 -16.10 11.80 -14.28
C GLY A 44 -16.08 11.06 -12.94
N ASP A 45 -16.18 11.80 -11.85
CA ASP A 45 -16.04 11.22 -10.51
C ASP A 45 -17.04 10.09 -10.26
N VAL A 46 -16.59 9.06 -9.55
CA VAL A 46 -17.39 7.91 -9.15
C VAL A 46 -17.54 7.92 -7.64
N ILE A 47 -18.73 7.58 -7.15
CA ILE A 47 -19.05 7.56 -5.72
C ILE A 47 -19.70 6.22 -5.40
N VAL A 48 -19.10 5.43 -4.50
CA VAL A 48 -19.79 4.28 -3.89
C VAL A 48 -20.58 4.80 -2.68
N PRO A 49 -21.92 4.86 -2.70
CA PRO A 49 -22.69 5.52 -1.65
C PRO A 49 -22.60 4.82 -0.29
N GLU A 50 -22.81 5.57 0.78
CA GLU A 50 -22.92 5.03 2.14
C GLU A 50 -24.04 3.99 2.23
N GLY A 51 -23.80 2.90 2.96
CA GLY A 51 -24.74 1.78 3.06
C GLY A 51 -24.86 0.91 1.79
N LYS A 52 -24.11 1.22 0.73
CA LYS A 52 -23.99 0.40 -0.49
C LYS A 52 -22.61 -0.23 -0.61
N SER A 53 -22.49 -1.20 -1.49
CA SER A 53 -21.22 -1.85 -1.81
C SER A 53 -21.02 -1.91 -3.32
N LEU A 54 -19.76 -1.79 -3.74
CA LEU A 54 -19.31 -2.17 -5.07
C LEU A 54 -18.33 -3.33 -4.96
N THR A 55 -18.63 -4.42 -5.65
CA THR A 55 -17.70 -5.53 -5.88
C THR A 55 -17.19 -5.45 -7.31
N ILE A 56 -15.88 -5.52 -7.48
CA ILE A 56 -15.20 -5.53 -8.78
C ILE A 56 -14.52 -6.89 -8.88
N GLU A 57 -15.01 -7.72 -9.78
CA GLU A 57 -14.51 -9.09 -9.97
C GLU A 57 -13.20 -9.12 -10.73
N GLU A 58 -12.54 -10.28 -10.72
CA GLU A 58 -11.23 -10.46 -11.33
C GLU A 58 -11.17 -10.03 -12.80
N GLY A 59 -10.02 -9.55 -13.24
CA GLY A 59 -9.77 -9.13 -14.62
C GLY A 59 -10.45 -7.84 -15.07
N VAL A 60 -11.29 -7.21 -14.25
CA VAL A 60 -11.91 -5.92 -14.59
C VAL A 60 -10.86 -4.83 -14.79
N THR A 61 -11.05 -4.00 -15.82
CA THR A 61 -10.25 -2.80 -16.07
C THR A 61 -11.08 -1.54 -15.87
N VAL A 62 -10.70 -0.74 -14.88
CA VAL A 62 -11.25 0.59 -14.59
C VAL A 62 -10.34 1.63 -15.26
N LEU A 63 -10.82 2.16 -16.38
CA LEU A 63 -10.05 3.00 -17.29
C LEU A 63 -10.39 4.48 -17.05
N MET A 64 -9.48 5.21 -16.42
CA MET A 64 -9.67 6.61 -16.04
C MET A 64 -9.40 7.55 -17.21
N ASP A 65 -10.32 8.49 -17.45
CA ASP A 65 -10.14 9.54 -18.44
C ASP A 65 -9.09 10.58 -17.99
N THR A 66 -8.11 10.85 -18.85
CA THR A 66 -6.97 11.72 -18.49
C THR A 66 -7.24 13.21 -18.68
N ILE A 67 -8.38 13.57 -19.31
CA ILE A 67 -8.83 14.96 -19.48
C ILE A 67 -9.71 15.36 -18.29
N ALA A 68 -10.70 14.53 -17.95
CA ALA A 68 -11.58 14.74 -16.80
C ALA A 68 -10.86 14.52 -15.47
N LYS A 69 -9.88 13.61 -15.44
CA LYS A 69 -9.07 13.25 -14.25
C LYS A 69 -9.92 12.88 -13.04
N PRO A 70 -10.81 11.88 -13.17
CA PRO A 70 -11.81 11.56 -12.18
C PRO A 70 -11.22 11.14 -10.82
N GLU A 71 -11.98 11.39 -9.77
CA GLU A 71 -11.77 10.87 -8.42
C GLU A 71 -12.67 9.65 -8.17
N PHE A 72 -12.16 8.62 -7.49
CA PHE A 72 -12.95 7.44 -7.12
C PHE A 72 -13.25 7.47 -5.63
N ILE A 73 -14.43 7.93 -5.26
CA ILE A 73 -14.83 8.17 -3.88
C ILE A 73 -15.59 6.96 -3.34
N VAL A 74 -15.22 6.51 -2.13
CA VAL A 74 -15.88 5.40 -1.44
C VAL A 74 -16.44 5.90 -0.13
N LYS A 75 -17.77 5.93 -0.02
CA LYS A 75 -18.50 6.18 1.23
C LYS A 75 -19.13 4.90 1.81
N GLY A 76 -19.39 3.90 0.97
CA GLY A 76 -19.83 2.56 1.36
C GLY A 76 -18.69 1.56 1.44
N ASN A 77 -18.88 0.37 0.87
CA ASN A 77 -17.87 -0.69 0.84
C ASN A 77 -17.33 -0.92 -0.58
N LEU A 78 -16.03 -1.20 -0.69
CA LEU A 78 -15.37 -1.54 -1.95
C LEU A 78 -14.67 -2.89 -1.83
N TYR A 79 -14.96 -3.81 -2.75
CA TYR A 79 -14.27 -5.09 -2.85
C TYR A 79 -13.67 -5.23 -4.26
N SER A 80 -12.39 -4.93 -4.42
CA SER A 80 -11.63 -5.17 -5.65
C SER A 80 -10.93 -6.52 -5.53
N LEU A 81 -11.46 -7.53 -6.22
CA LEU A 81 -11.16 -8.95 -6.00
C LEU A 81 -10.54 -9.56 -7.27
N GLY A 82 -9.27 -9.27 -7.49
CA GLY A 82 -8.48 -9.85 -8.57
C GLY A 82 -7.95 -11.25 -8.24
N THR A 83 -7.23 -11.81 -9.22
CA THR A 83 -6.36 -12.97 -9.06
C THR A 83 -4.96 -12.67 -9.60
N THR A 84 -3.99 -13.55 -9.36
CA THR A 84 -2.64 -13.40 -9.91
C THR A 84 -2.66 -13.35 -11.43
N GLU A 85 -3.50 -14.19 -12.05
CA GLU A 85 -3.67 -14.28 -13.50
C GLU A 85 -4.52 -13.12 -14.04
N ASN A 86 -5.59 -12.75 -13.32
CA ASN A 86 -6.55 -11.73 -13.73
C ASN A 86 -6.69 -10.65 -12.64
N PRO A 87 -5.68 -9.77 -12.47
CA PRO A 87 -5.79 -8.70 -11.49
C PRO A 87 -6.84 -7.67 -11.92
N VAL A 88 -7.50 -7.02 -10.96
CA VAL A 88 -8.29 -5.81 -11.21
C VAL A 88 -7.34 -4.65 -11.48
N ARG A 89 -7.61 -3.82 -12.48
CA ARG A 89 -6.71 -2.73 -12.89
C ARG A 89 -7.40 -1.37 -12.87
N PHE A 90 -6.96 -0.47 -12.01
CA PHE A 90 -7.28 0.96 -12.08
C PHE A 90 -6.14 1.68 -12.81
N THR A 91 -6.41 2.09 -14.06
CA THR A 91 -5.37 2.54 -14.99
C THR A 91 -5.87 3.59 -15.98
N VAL A 92 -5.03 3.93 -16.94
CA VAL A 92 -5.28 4.82 -18.07
C VAL A 92 -4.98 4.08 -19.38
N LEU A 93 -5.38 4.65 -20.52
CA LEU A 93 -5.06 4.09 -21.83
C LEU A 93 -3.54 3.97 -22.03
N ASP A 94 -3.10 2.89 -22.67
CA ASP A 94 -1.68 2.58 -22.87
C ASP A 94 -0.92 3.68 -23.62
N ALA A 95 -1.60 4.43 -24.50
CA ALA A 95 -1.02 5.58 -25.19
C ALA A 95 -0.49 6.67 -24.23
N TYR A 96 -0.94 6.70 -22.98
CA TYR A 96 -0.45 7.63 -21.96
C TYR A 96 0.71 7.09 -21.13
N LYS A 97 1.00 5.78 -21.21
CA LYS A 97 2.02 5.10 -20.41
C LYS A 97 3.41 5.30 -21.01
N THR A 98 3.91 6.52 -20.94
CA THR A 98 5.22 6.91 -21.50
C THR A 98 6.22 7.24 -20.39
N GLN A 99 7.52 7.18 -20.70
CA GLN A 99 8.59 7.53 -19.77
C GLN A 99 8.45 8.95 -19.20
N ALA A 100 7.95 9.90 -20.00
CA ALA A 100 7.71 11.28 -19.57
C ALA A 100 6.57 11.39 -18.54
N LYS A 101 5.63 10.44 -18.53
CA LYS A 101 4.45 10.43 -17.65
C LYS A 101 4.51 9.32 -16.59
N ARG A 102 5.71 8.76 -16.34
CA ARG A 102 5.92 7.63 -15.43
C ARG A 102 5.57 7.90 -13.96
N PHE A 103 5.36 9.15 -13.56
CA PHE A 103 4.90 9.52 -12.23
C PHE A 103 3.41 9.93 -12.20
N GLY A 104 2.62 9.54 -13.20
CA GLY A 104 1.15 9.66 -13.12
C GLY A 104 0.61 11.07 -13.32
N LYS A 105 -0.24 11.52 -12.37
CA LYS A 105 -1.03 12.76 -12.41
C LYS A 105 -2.18 12.77 -13.43
N MET A 106 -2.65 11.59 -13.84
CA MET A 106 -3.65 11.45 -14.90
C MET A 106 -5.07 11.29 -14.40
N TRP A 107 -5.26 10.88 -13.15
CA TRP A 107 -6.55 10.83 -12.47
C TRP A 107 -6.31 11.03 -10.97
N GLY A 108 -7.36 11.12 -10.16
CA GLY A 108 -7.25 11.40 -8.74
C GLY A 108 -6.62 10.26 -7.94
N GLY A 109 -7.47 9.45 -7.32
CA GLY A 109 -7.10 8.32 -6.49
C GLY A 109 -8.36 7.66 -5.93
N ILE A 110 -8.19 6.62 -5.13
CA ILE A 110 -9.29 5.98 -4.40
C ILE A 110 -9.41 6.64 -3.03
N LEU A 111 -10.49 7.39 -2.81
CA LEU A 111 -10.70 8.22 -1.63
C LEU A 111 -11.82 7.64 -0.76
N CYS A 112 -11.43 6.85 0.24
CA CYS A 112 -12.35 6.18 1.15
C CYS A 112 -12.63 7.07 2.37
N GLY A 113 -13.81 7.68 2.40
CA GLY A 113 -14.22 8.62 3.42
C GLY A 113 -14.49 7.99 4.78
N PRO A 114 -14.80 8.81 5.81
CA PRO A 114 -15.00 8.34 7.19
C PRO A 114 -16.13 7.33 7.38
N THR A 115 -17.08 7.25 6.43
CA THR A 115 -18.20 6.30 6.45
C THR A 115 -17.86 4.95 5.81
N ALA A 116 -16.73 4.85 5.09
CA ALA A 116 -16.35 3.61 4.41
C ALA A 116 -16.01 2.54 5.46
N LEU A 117 -16.81 1.47 5.53
CA LEU A 117 -16.66 0.47 6.58
C LEU A 117 -15.67 -0.61 6.17
N GLU A 118 -15.69 -1.05 4.92
CA GLU A 118 -14.89 -2.17 4.43
C GLU A 118 -14.33 -1.87 3.05
N VAL A 119 -13.00 -1.90 2.93
CA VAL A 119 -12.29 -1.75 1.67
C VAL A 119 -11.29 -2.90 1.52
N VAL A 120 -11.44 -3.67 0.45
CA VAL A 120 -10.54 -4.77 0.09
C VAL A 120 -9.98 -4.50 -1.29
N LEU A 121 -8.65 -4.53 -1.38
CA LEU A 121 -7.87 -4.54 -2.61
C LEU A 121 -7.02 -5.81 -2.59
N ASP A 122 -7.49 -6.86 -3.26
CA ASP A 122 -6.77 -8.12 -3.40
C ASP A 122 -6.41 -8.33 -4.87
N HIS A 123 -5.13 -8.56 -5.17
CA HIS A 123 -4.61 -8.63 -6.54
C HIS A 123 -5.08 -7.45 -7.42
N THR A 124 -4.97 -6.24 -6.87
CA THR A 124 -5.35 -5.01 -7.57
C THR A 124 -4.12 -4.25 -8.02
N ILE A 125 -4.11 -3.76 -9.25
CA ILE A 125 -3.10 -2.85 -9.78
C ILE A 125 -3.69 -1.45 -9.82
N ILE A 126 -3.07 -0.51 -9.13
CA ILE A 126 -3.45 0.92 -9.14
C ILE A 126 -2.28 1.71 -9.71
N GLU A 127 -2.53 2.44 -10.80
CA GLU A 127 -1.46 3.16 -11.49
C GLU A 127 -1.86 4.49 -12.13
N TYR A 128 -0.86 5.36 -12.34
CA TYR A 128 -0.95 6.62 -13.07
C TYR A 128 -1.87 7.72 -12.49
N GLY A 129 -2.30 7.59 -11.23
CA GLY A 129 -3.09 8.61 -10.54
C GLY A 129 -2.24 9.70 -9.87
N GLY A 130 -2.83 10.42 -8.93
CA GLY A 130 -2.22 11.50 -8.16
C GLY A 130 -2.41 12.89 -8.75
N ASN A 131 -3.58 13.17 -9.33
CA ASN A 131 -3.91 14.51 -9.81
C ASN A 131 -3.93 15.54 -8.67
N THR A 132 -3.63 16.79 -9.01
CA THR A 132 -3.71 17.93 -8.09
C THR A 132 -5.16 18.40 -7.98
N THR A 133 -5.68 18.54 -6.77
CA THR A 133 -7.03 19.04 -6.52
C THR A 133 -7.20 20.49 -6.93
N SER A 134 -8.43 20.86 -7.28
CA SER A 134 -8.86 22.25 -7.45
C SER A 134 -10.11 22.50 -6.59
N ASP A 135 -10.58 23.74 -6.50
CA ASP A 135 -11.85 24.04 -5.82
C ASP A 135 -13.06 23.30 -6.45
N ALA A 136 -12.91 22.84 -7.71
CA ALA A 136 -13.93 22.07 -8.40
C ALA A 136 -13.94 20.58 -8.05
N SER A 137 -12.84 20.05 -7.48
CA SER A 137 -12.70 18.63 -7.11
C SER A 137 -13.80 18.16 -6.16
N SER A 138 -14.36 16.97 -6.38
CA SER A 138 -15.37 16.40 -5.50
C SER A 138 -14.86 16.20 -4.08
N SER A 139 -13.63 15.72 -3.90
CA SER A 139 -13.00 15.58 -2.59
C SER A 139 -12.94 16.88 -1.80
N VAL A 140 -12.58 17.99 -2.45
CA VAL A 140 -12.57 19.32 -1.84
C VAL A 140 -13.98 19.76 -1.45
N LYS A 141 -14.96 19.66 -2.36
CA LYS A 141 -16.36 20.03 -2.10
C LYS A 141 -17.01 19.19 -1.00
N MET A 142 -16.63 17.93 -0.87
CA MET A 142 -17.16 16.99 0.12
C MET A 142 -16.39 17.01 1.45
N GLY A 143 -15.33 17.82 1.58
CA GLY A 143 -14.51 17.86 2.79
C GLY A 143 -13.70 16.59 3.04
N LEU A 144 -13.34 15.88 1.97
CA LEU A 144 -12.54 14.65 2.00
C LEU A 144 -11.06 14.97 1.76
N TYR A 145 -10.17 14.16 2.33
CA TYR A 145 -8.70 14.23 2.22
C TYR A 145 -8.12 15.65 2.19
N LYS A 146 -7.60 16.13 3.32
CA LYS A 146 -7.10 17.51 3.54
C LYS A 146 -8.12 18.64 3.25
N ALA A 147 -9.14 18.40 2.42
CA ALA A 147 -10.23 19.31 2.07
C ALA A 147 -9.75 20.66 1.49
N VAL A 148 -8.64 20.67 0.74
CA VAL A 148 -8.11 21.90 0.12
C VAL A 148 -7.71 21.67 -1.34
N ALA A 149 -7.76 22.74 -2.14
CA ALA A 149 -7.20 22.79 -3.49
C ALA A 149 -5.66 22.86 -3.49
N GLY A 150 -5.03 22.37 -4.55
CA GLY A 150 -3.58 22.41 -4.73
C GLY A 150 -2.82 21.21 -4.14
N GLU A 151 -3.53 20.25 -3.56
CA GLU A 151 -2.93 19.03 -3.00
C GLU A 151 -2.96 17.89 -4.02
N ASN A 152 -1.87 17.14 -4.13
CA ASN A 152 -1.90 15.90 -4.89
C ASN A 152 -2.63 14.81 -4.09
N LEU A 153 -3.52 14.10 -4.76
CA LEU A 153 -4.24 12.96 -4.17
C LEU A 153 -3.33 11.73 -4.04
N PRO A 154 -3.47 10.92 -2.97
CA PRO A 154 -2.79 9.64 -2.88
C PRO A 154 -3.46 8.59 -3.78
N ALA A 155 -2.79 7.46 -4.03
CA ALA A 155 -3.43 6.32 -4.71
C ALA A 155 -4.61 5.76 -3.89
N LEU A 156 -4.44 5.69 -2.58
CA LEU A 156 -5.44 5.26 -1.62
C LEU A 156 -5.44 6.16 -0.38
N TRP A 157 -6.58 6.79 -0.10
CA TRP A 157 -6.87 7.42 1.18
C TRP A 157 -7.94 6.61 1.91
N PHE A 158 -7.80 6.41 3.21
CA PHE A 158 -8.80 5.72 4.04
C PHE A 158 -8.92 6.40 5.40
N ALA A 159 -10.13 6.76 5.81
CA ALA A 159 -10.32 7.65 6.97
C ALA A 159 -11.26 7.14 8.06
N ASN A 160 -11.54 5.84 8.12
CA ASN A 160 -12.42 5.28 9.14
C ASN A 160 -11.67 4.47 10.21
N ALA A 161 -11.56 5.02 11.42
CA ALA A 161 -10.92 4.34 12.56
C ALA A 161 -11.59 3.03 12.99
N ASN A 162 -12.89 2.88 12.71
CA ASN A 162 -13.64 1.67 13.00
C ASN A 162 -13.75 0.73 11.78
N GLY A 163 -13.24 1.15 10.63
CA GLY A 163 -13.33 0.41 9.39
C GLY A 163 -12.26 -0.67 9.26
N LYS A 164 -12.40 -1.48 8.23
CA LYS A 164 -11.51 -2.58 7.85
C LYS A 164 -10.89 -2.27 6.50
N LEU A 165 -9.56 -2.31 6.43
CA LEU A 165 -8.82 -2.08 5.19
C LEU A 165 -7.87 -3.25 4.95
N ILE A 166 -8.08 -3.95 3.84
CA ILE A 166 -7.21 -5.02 3.39
C ILE A 166 -6.62 -4.61 2.06
N VAL A 167 -5.30 -4.57 1.97
CA VAL A 167 -4.55 -4.39 0.73
C VAL A 167 -3.55 -5.53 0.64
N GLN A 168 -3.81 -6.51 -0.22
CA GLN A 168 -2.92 -7.66 -0.36
C GLN A 168 -2.66 -8.05 -1.81
N ASN A 169 -1.49 -8.65 -2.05
CA ASN A 169 -1.07 -9.15 -3.35
C ASN A 169 -1.18 -8.09 -4.48
N SER A 170 -1.14 -6.81 -4.11
CA SER A 170 -1.50 -5.69 -4.98
C SER A 170 -0.27 -4.89 -5.40
N ILE A 171 -0.40 -4.14 -6.50
CA ILE A 171 0.68 -3.30 -7.03
C ILE A 171 0.19 -1.85 -7.06
N ILE A 172 0.94 -0.95 -6.42
CA ILE A 172 0.70 0.50 -6.52
C ILE A 172 1.93 1.16 -7.12
N ARG A 173 1.78 1.76 -8.30
CA ARG A 173 2.91 2.27 -9.08
C ARG A 173 2.60 3.50 -9.89
N ASN A 174 3.64 4.20 -10.34
CA ASN A 174 3.49 5.34 -11.25
C ASN A 174 2.59 6.46 -10.70
N PHE A 175 2.71 6.78 -9.40
CA PHE A 175 1.94 7.85 -8.75
C PHE A 175 2.78 9.12 -8.53
N GLN A 176 2.10 10.26 -8.53
CA GLN A 176 2.74 11.58 -8.41
C GLN A 176 3.20 11.90 -6.98
N GLU A 177 2.50 11.36 -5.98
CA GLU A 177 2.66 11.65 -4.55
C GLU A 177 2.61 10.36 -3.71
N ASP A 178 2.13 10.42 -2.46
CA ASP A 178 1.95 9.28 -1.57
C ASP A 178 1.14 8.18 -2.27
N CYS A 179 1.59 6.93 -2.16
CA CYS A 179 0.77 5.82 -2.59
C CYS A 179 -0.43 5.68 -1.65
N THR A 180 -0.20 5.70 -0.33
CA THR A 180 -1.30 5.59 0.63
C THR A 180 -1.21 6.63 1.73
N TYR A 181 -2.37 7.09 2.21
CA TYR A 181 -2.54 7.94 3.38
C TYR A 181 -3.69 7.40 4.22
N ILE A 182 -3.37 6.72 5.32
CA ILE A 182 -4.33 5.93 6.09
C ILE A 182 -4.53 6.56 7.47
N GLU A 183 -5.77 6.91 7.77
CA GLU A 183 -6.23 7.58 8.99
C GLU A 183 -7.26 6.73 9.72
N GLY A 184 -6.80 5.59 10.22
CA GLY A 184 -7.59 4.73 11.07
C GLY A 184 -7.93 3.38 10.47
N GLY A 185 -8.26 2.41 11.32
CA GLY A 185 -8.87 1.15 10.93
C GLY A 185 -8.12 -0.08 11.42
N LYS A 186 -8.75 -1.24 11.23
CA LYS A 186 -8.11 -2.55 11.32
C LYS A 186 -7.54 -2.89 9.94
N ILE A 187 -6.21 -2.96 9.85
CA ILE A 187 -5.51 -2.89 8.57
C ILE A 187 -4.59 -4.09 8.35
N ILE A 188 -4.64 -4.67 7.14
CA ILE A 188 -3.65 -5.63 6.63
C ILE A 188 -3.07 -5.08 5.33
N PHE A 189 -1.74 -4.91 5.30
CA PHE A 189 -0.97 -4.64 4.08
C PHE A 189 0.00 -5.78 3.85
N ALA A 190 -0.34 -6.73 2.97
CA ALA A 190 0.42 -7.96 2.80
C ALA A 190 0.85 -8.22 1.34
N ASN A 191 2.10 -8.62 1.12
CA ASN A 191 2.56 -9.14 -0.19
C ASN A 191 2.41 -8.14 -1.35
N ASN A 192 2.43 -6.83 -1.07
CA ASN A 192 2.24 -5.82 -2.10
C ASN A 192 3.58 -5.35 -2.69
N MET A 193 3.51 -4.75 -3.88
CA MET A 193 4.63 -4.06 -4.51
C MET A 193 4.32 -2.57 -4.68
N PHE A 194 5.27 -1.72 -4.27
CA PHE A 194 5.22 -0.28 -4.45
C PHE A 194 6.46 0.21 -5.20
N TYR A 195 6.29 0.87 -6.34
CA TYR A 195 7.45 1.34 -7.12
C TYR A 195 7.14 2.48 -8.09
N THR A 196 8.17 3.23 -8.47
CA THR A 196 8.06 4.38 -9.40
C THR A 196 7.03 5.42 -8.92
N THR A 197 7.08 5.80 -7.64
CA THR A 197 6.08 6.71 -7.04
C THR A 197 6.70 7.92 -6.35
N GLY A 198 6.06 9.08 -6.48
CA GLY A 198 6.47 10.34 -5.86
C GLY A 198 7.51 11.14 -6.65
N VAL A 199 7.37 12.47 -6.67
CA VAL A 199 8.31 13.41 -7.33
C VAL A 199 8.93 14.39 -6.33
N THR A 200 8.12 15.22 -5.68
CA THR A 200 8.53 16.21 -4.67
C THR A 200 8.32 15.72 -3.23
N GLY A 201 7.53 14.67 -3.10
CA GLY A 201 7.25 13.86 -1.92
C GLY A 201 6.81 12.48 -2.40
N GLY A 202 6.22 11.68 -1.51
CA GLY A 202 5.69 10.37 -1.86
C GLY A 202 6.21 9.27 -0.94
N GLU A 203 5.38 8.93 0.04
CA GLU A 203 5.52 7.74 0.87
C GLU A 203 4.85 6.54 0.18
N ALA A 204 5.40 5.32 0.31
CA ALA A 204 4.66 4.13 -0.11
C ALA A 204 3.51 3.82 0.86
N MET A 205 3.78 3.82 2.17
CA MET A 205 2.77 3.58 3.19
C MET A 205 2.82 4.65 4.29
N ASN A 206 1.78 5.48 4.40
CA ASN A 206 1.68 6.56 5.37
C ASN A 206 0.51 6.30 6.33
N PHE A 207 0.82 5.95 7.58
CA PHE A 207 -0.16 5.65 8.61
C PHE A 207 -0.23 6.79 9.64
N LYS A 208 -1.46 7.14 10.02
CA LYS A 208 -1.82 8.17 11.00
C LYS A 208 -2.51 7.58 12.23
N SER A 209 -2.92 8.43 13.17
CA SER A 209 -3.73 8.04 14.33
C SER A 209 -4.94 7.17 13.96
N GLY A 210 -5.36 6.30 14.88
CA GLY A 210 -6.45 5.35 14.70
C GLY A 210 -6.07 4.02 14.03
N CYS A 211 -4.84 3.88 13.50
CA CYS A 211 -4.45 2.69 12.74
C CYS A 211 -4.01 1.54 13.64
N LEU A 212 -4.58 0.35 13.44
CA LEU A 212 -4.08 -0.92 13.96
C LEU A 212 -3.69 -1.80 12.77
N ALA A 213 -2.41 -1.77 12.40
CA ALA A 213 -1.95 -2.30 11.11
C ALA A 213 -0.90 -3.39 11.24
N ASP A 214 -1.10 -4.49 10.51
CA ASP A 214 -0.02 -5.43 10.18
C ASP A 214 0.48 -5.14 8.75
N VAL A 215 1.78 -4.89 8.60
CA VAL A 215 2.42 -4.55 7.32
C VAL A 215 3.49 -5.60 7.02
N ALA A 216 3.19 -6.53 6.13
CA ALA A 216 3.92 -7.79 6.02
C ALA A 216 4.34 -8.12 4.58
N PHE A 217 5.57 -8.61 4.37
CA PHE A 217 5.98 -9.19 3.08
C PHE A 217 5.82 -8.25 1.86
N ASN A 218 5.86 -6.94 2.07
CA ASN A 218 5.77 -5.98 0.98
C ASN A 218 7.16 -5.71 0.39
N LEU A 219 7.22 -5.47 -0.92
CA LEU A 219 8.37 -4.90 -1.62
C LEU A 219 8.12 -3.42 -1.89
N VAL A 220 9.02 -2.56 -1.43
CA VAL A 220 9.02 -1.13 -1.80
C VAL A 220 10.32 -0.80 -2.51
N TYR A 221 10.22 -0.37 -3.76
CA TYR A 221 11.36 0.09 -4.54
C TYR A 221 11.30 1.58 -4.81
N SER A 222 12.34 2.29 -4.37
CA SER A 222 12.62 3.69 -4.71
C SER A 222 11.43 4.63 -4.52
N ALA A 223 10.63 4.43 -3.46
CA ALA A 223 9.69 5.44 -3.00
C ALA A 223 10.44 6.75 -2.73
N ASN A 224 9.85 7.88 -3.13
CA ASN A 224 10.54 9.17 -3.18
C ASN A 224 11.05 9.60 -1.80
N THR A 225 10.19 9.49 -0.77
CA THR A 225 10.51 9.92 0.60
C THR A 225 10.76 8.74 1.55
N ASN A 226 9.77 7.88 1.83
CA ASN A 226 9.92 6.70 2.68
C ASN A 226 9.14 5.49 2.13
N ALA A 227 9.59 4.30 2.50
CA ALA A 227 8.74 3.12 2.42
C ALA A 227 7.60 3.21 3.43
N LEU A 228 7.92 3.52 4.69
CA LEU A 228 6.94 3.67 5.77
C LEU A 228 7.05 5.05 6.42
N LYS A 229 5.92 5.74 6.52
CA LYS A 229 5.76 6.89 7.41
C LYS A 229 4.74 6.56 8.47
N LEU A 230 5.20 6.44 9.71
CA LEU A 230 4.42 5.95 10.83
C LEU A 230 4.21 7.09 11.82
N SER A 231 2.97 7.49 12.05
CA SER A 231 2.65 8.67 12.86
C SER A 231 1.36 8.47 13.66
N ASN A 232 1.28 9.01 14.89
CA ASN A 232 0.00 9.14 15.60
C ASN A 232 -0.61 10.54 15.45
N ALA A 233 -0.28 11.29 14.39
CA ALA A 233 -0.95 12.56 14.10
C ALA A 233 -2.41 12.34 13.67
N GLY A 234 -3.30 13.30 13.97
CA GLY A 234 -4.72 13.30 13.53
C GLY A 234 -5.75 13.02 14.63
N ASP A 235 -5.32 12.92 15.89
CA ASP A 235 -6.16 12.86 17.10
C ASP A 235 -7.25 11.75 17.13
N LYS A 236 -7.14 10.72 16.27
CA LYS A 236 -8.05 9.57 16.28
C LYS A 236 -7.67 8.55 17.36
N THR A 237 -8.67 7.81 17.83
CA THR A 237 -8.52 6.67 18.73
C THR A 237 -8.79 5.38 17.96
N PRO A 238 -8.03 4.29 18.19
CA PRO A 238 -6.93 4.15 19.16
C PRO A 238 -5.65 4.88 18.74
N GLN A 239 -4.66 4.93 19.63
CA GLN A 239 -3.29 5.29 19.25
C GLN A 239 -2.85 4.43 18.05
N ALA A 240 -2.21 5.06 17.06
CA ALA A 240 -1.59 4.35 15.95
C ALA A 240 -0.61 3.30 16.49
N TYR A 241 -0.90 2.04 16.16
CA TYR A 241 -0.07 0.89 16.46
C TYR A 241 0.15 0.06 15.20
N ILE A 242 1.38 0.10 14.68
CA ILE A 242 1.79 -0.57 13.44
C ILE A 242 2.80 -1.67 13.76
N ILE A 243 2.58 -2.88 13.27
CA ILE A 243 3.53 -3.99 13.32
C ILE A 243 3.98 -4.27 11.89
N ALA A 244 5.22 -3.94 11.56
CA ALA A 244 5.78 -4.12 10.22
C ALA A 244 6.86 -5.20 10.22
N TYR A 245 6.65 -6.27 9.44
CA TYR A 245 7.57 -7.40 9.46
C TYR A 245 7.81 -8.04 8.10
N ASN A 246 8.99 -8.62 7.94
CA ASN A 246 9.35 -9.34 6.71
C ASN A 246 9.17 -8.49 5.45
N ASN A 247 9.35 -7.16 5.48
CA ASN A 247 9.28 -6.35 4.26
C ASN A 247 10.68 -6.20 3.63
N THR A 248 10.73 -5.99 2.32
CA THR A 248 11.96 -5.63 1.60
C THR A 248 11.85 -4.20 1.09
N PHE A 249 12.72 -3.31 1.56
CA PHE A 249 12.80 -1.92 1.14
C PHE A 249 14.09 -1.71 0.37
N VAL A 250 13.99 -1.17 -0.84
CA VAL A 250 15.10 -1.05 -1.78
C VAL A 250 15.20 0.38 -2.29
N ASN A 251 16.38 1.00 -2.18
CA ASN A 251 16.67 2.34 -2.73
C ASN A 251 15.74 3.48 -2.27
N THR A 252 14.98 3.31 -1.19
CA THR A 252 13.99 4.30 -0.74
C THR A 252 14.66 5.52 -0.10
N GLY A 253 14.07 6.70 -0.30
CA GLY A 253 14.41 7.95 0.39
C GLY A 253 15.60 8.73 -0.19
N TRP A 254 16.28 8.21 -1.21
CA TRP A 254 17.37 8.92 -1.88
C TRP A 254 16.91 10.05 -2.78
N ARG A 255 15.72 9.93 -3.39
CA ARG A 255 15.20 10.91 -4.35
C ARG A 255 14.72 12.21 -3.70
N ARG A 256 14.48 12.20 -2.39
CA ARG A 256 14.21 13.41 -1.59
C ARG A 256 15.14 13.48 -0.38
N PRO A 257 16.37 14.01 -0.55
CA PRO A 257 17.40 13.92 0.46
C PRO A 257 17.24 14.92 1.65
N THR A 258 16.02 15.11 2.15
CA THR A 258 15.71 15.95 3.33
C THR A 258 15.83 15.18 4.64
N ALA A 259 15.61 15.83 5.79
CA ALA A 259 15.63 15.16 7.10
C ALA A 259 14.62 14.01 7.21
N LYS A 260 13.46 14.12 6.54
CA LYS A 260 12.38 13.13 6.54
C LYS A 260 12.53 12.05 5.46
N GLY A 261 13.44 12.23 4.49
CA GLY A 261 13.66 11.26 3.42
C GLY A 261 14.55 10.12 3.90
N GLY A 262 13.98 8.93 4.05
CA GLY A 262 14.63 7.71 4.56
C GLY A 262 13.89 6.45 4.11
N SER A 263 14.10 5.29 4.77
CA SER A 263 13.27 4.12 4.50
C SER A 263 12.05 4.08 5.39
N VAL A 264 12.24 4.31 6.69
CA VAL A 264 11.15 4.37 7.67
C VAL A 264 11.30 5.65 8.48
N TRP A 265 10.20 6.40 8.61
CA TRP A 265 10.10 7.58 9.47
C TRP A 265 9.05 7.36 10.55
N VAL A 266 9.44 7.41 11.83
CA VAL A 266 8.54 7.28 12.98
C VAL A 266 8.37 8.63 13.69
N GLU A 267 7.14 9.04 13.98
CA GLU A 267 6.88 10.34 14.61
C GLU A 267 5.61 10.37 15.46
N ALA A 268 5.52 11.41 16.28
CA ALA A 268 4.34 11.83 17.03
C ALA A 268 3.69 10.67 17.79
N THR A 269 4.38 10.08 18.77
CA THR A 269 3.87 9.06 19.70
C THR A 269 3.21 7.83 19.05
N VAL A 270 3.53 7.51 17.79
CA VAL A 270 3.15 6.22 17.21
C VAL A 270 3.77 5.08 18.02
N ARG A 271 3.00 4.02 18.29
CA ARG A 271 3.59 2.76 18.74
C ARG A 271 3.92 1.94 17.51
N THR A 272 5.14 1.44 17.41
CA THR A 272 5.52 0.62 16.25
C THR A 272 6.44 -0.53 16.62
N GLU A 273 6.28 -1.66 15.94
CA GLU A 273 7.15 -2.82 16.09
C GLU A 273 7.66 -3.28 14.72
N LEU A 274 8.98 -3.24 14.50
CA LEU A 274 9.62 -3.60 13.22
C LEU A 274 10.52 -4.82 13.36
N TYR A 275 10.14 -5.91 12.71
CA TYR A 275 10.85 -7.20 12.77
C TYR A 275 11.25 -7.71 11.38
N ASN A 276 12.43 -8.28 11.22
CA ASN A 276 12.80 -9.04 10.02
C ASN A 276 12.69 -8.24 8.71
N ASN A 277 12.81 -6.91 8.73
CA ASN A 277 12.75 -6.11 7.51
C ASN A 277 14.15 -6.02 6.87
N LEU A 278 14.21 -6.14 5.56
CA LEU A 278 15.42 -6.00 4.75
C LEU A 278 15.48 -4.59 4.16
N PHE A 279 16.51 -3.84 4.56
CA PHE A 279 16.88 -2.53 4.04
C PHE A 279 18.05 -2.71 3.09
N ALA A 280 17.79 -2.75 1.79
CA ALA A 280 18.82 -2.90 0.76
C ALA A 280 19.04 -1.57 0.04
N ASN A 281 20.23 -0.98 0.21
CA ASN A 281 20.60 0.30 -0.38
C ASN A 281 19.62 1.45 -0.08
N THR A 282 18.86 1.37 1.01
CA THR A 282 17.97 2.47 1.40
C THR A 282 18.80 3.64 1.89
N ARG A 283 18.25 4.87 1.83
CA ARG A 283 19.01 6.03 2.30
C ARG A 283 19.29 5.97 3.79
N PHE A 284 18.31 5.52 4.55
CA PHE A 284 18.45 5.26 5.98
C PHE A 284 17.71 3.96 6.29
N GLY A 285 17.98 3.41 7.47
CA GLY A 285 17.18 2.35 8.05
C GLY A 285 15.88 2.89 8.66
N VAL A 286 15.70 2.65 9.94
CA VAL A 286 14.65 3.24 10.76
C VAL A 286 15.12 4.58 11.32
N LYS A 287 14.37 5.65 11.04
CA LYS A 287 14.58 6.99 11.59
C LYS A 287 13.41 7.43 12.45
N ARG A 288 13.68 8.30 13.42
CA ARG A 288 12.66 8.99 14.23
C ARG A 288 12.67 10.50 14.03
N ASP A 289 11.53 11.14 14.29
CA ASP A 289 11.49 12.59 14.48
C ASP A 289 12.08 12.95 15.86
N PRO A 290 13.20 13.71 15.94
CA PRO A 290 13.84 14.05 17.21
C PRO A 290 13.00 15.01 18.08
N LYS A 291 11.98 15.67 17.52
CA LYS A 291 11.10 16.60 18.23
C LYS A 291 9.79 15.97 18.65
N LYS A 292 9.31 14.99 17.88
CA LYS A 292 8.06 14.27 18.11
C LYS A 292 8.36 12.79 18.08
N LEU A 293 9.00 12.31 19.15
CA LEU A 293 9.42 10.92 19.26
C LEU A 293 8.23 9.96 19.17
N GLU A 294 8.52 8.73 18.77
CA GLU A 294 7.60 7.61 18.86
C GLU A 294 7.29 7.24 20.33
N ASP A 295 6.32 6.35 20.53
CA ASP A 295 6.02 5.78 21.84
C ASP A 295 7.18 4.89 22.33
N SER A 296 7.53 4.99 23.61
CA SER A 296 8.65 4.24 24.21
C SER A 296 8.44 2.72 24.24
N ARG A 297 7.22 2.24 24.02
CA ARG A 297 6.91 0.80 23.86
C ARG A 297 7.28 0.24 22.49
N SER A 298 7.71 1.09 21.56
CA SER A 298 8.11 0.68 20.21
C SER A 298 9.32 -0.26 20.24
N LYS A 299 9.38 -1.20 19.31
CA LYS A 299 10.43 -2.24 19.24
C LYS A 299 10.99 -2.37 17.84
N TYR A 300 12.29 -2.58 17.75
CA TYR A 300 12.99 -2.80 16.48
C TYR A 300 13.94 -3.97 16.69
N SER A 301 13.81 -5.03 15.89
CA SER A 301 14.65 -6.21 16.07
C SER A 301 14.81 -7.06 14.80
N ASN A 302 15.95 -7.75 14.68
CA ASN A 302 16.22 -8.70 13.60
C ASN A 302 16.11 -8.10 12.19
N ASN A 303 16.28 -6.79 12.04
CA ASN A 303 16.30 -6.13 10.73
C ASN A 303 17.69 -6.28 10.08
N TRP A 304 17.74 -6.25 8.76
CA TRP A 304 18.97 -6.42 7.99
C TRP A 304 19.24 -5.20 7.12
N TYR A 305 20.44 -4.62 7.25
CA TYR A 305 20.83 -3.41 6.53
C TYR A 305 22.03 -3.71 5.65
N PHE A 306 21.79 -3.66 4.35
CA PHE A 306 22.78 -3.88 3.30
C PHE A 306 23.02 -2.58 2.54
N GLY A 307 24.28 -2.25 2.29
CA GLY A 307 24.69 -1.13 1.45
C GLY A 307 25.81 -1.54 0.50
N PHE A 308 25.60 -1.38 -0.80
CA PHE A 308 26.58 -1.71 -1.83
C PHE A 308 27.83 -0.84 -1.73
N ASP A 309 27.69 0.45 -1.41
CA ASP A 309 28.79 1.39 -1.22
C ASP A 309 28.89 1.92 0.21
N GLN A 310 30.04 2.51 0.53
CA GLN A 310 30.31 3.01 1.88
C GLN A 310 29.43 4.23 2.22
N THR A 311 29.08 5.05 1.22
CA THR A 311 28.19 6.21 1.41
C THR A 311 26.85 5.78 1.97
N THR A 312 26.30 4.69 1.46
CA THR A 312 25.05 4.08 1.90
C THR A 312 25.21 3.43 3.27
N VAL A 313 26.26 2.64 3.47
CA VAL A 313 26.55 1.98 4.75
C VAL A 313 26.67 2.98 5.91
N ASN A 314 27.29 4.14 5.66
CA ASN A 314 27.44 5.20 6.66
C ASN A 314 26.09 5.76 7.15
N GLN A 315 25.00 5.59 6.39
CA GLN A 315 23.69 6.06 6.78
C GLN A 315 22.94 5.13 7.73
N PHE A 316 23.38 3.89 7.93
CA PHE A 316 22.67 2.93 8.79
C PHE A 316 23.06 2.98 10.27
N GLN A 317 24.03 3.83 10.63
CA GLN A 317 24.67 3.78 11.94
C GLN A 317 23.79 4.47 13.02
N PRO A 318 23.36 3.76 14.08
CA PRO A 318 22.59 4.34 15.15
C PRO A 318 23.31 5.49 15.87
N GLY A 319 22.56 6.46 16.36
CA GLY A 319 23.10 7.65 17.05
C GLY A 319 23.59 8.75 16.10
N SER A 320 23.60 8.51 14.79
CA SER A 320 23.77 9.53 13.75
C SER A 320 22.47 9.71 12.97
N ASN A 321 22.20 10.92 12.48
CA ASN A 321 21.06 11.21 11.62
C ASN A 321 19.70 10.73 12.17
N ASP A 322 19.48 10.71 13.48
CA ASP A 322 18.24 10.21 14.11
C ASP A 322 17.91 8.73 13.82
N VAL A 323 18.91 7.94 13.41
CA VAL A 323 18.76 6.51 13.15
C VAL A 323 18.58 5.76 14.47
N VAL A 324 17.58 4.88 14.47
CA VAL A 324 17.17 4.08 15.63
C VAL A 324 17.99 2.80 15.71
N ALA A 325 18.50 2.48 16.91
CA ALA A 325 19.08 1.18 17.17
C ALA A 325 17.98 0.12 17.34
N GLY A 326 18.18 -1.04 16.70
CA GLY A 326 17.42 -2.26 16.96
C GLY A 326 18.25 -3.32 17.69
N THR A 327 17.57 -4.36 18.18
CA THR A 327 18.19 -5.50 18.85
C THR A 327 18.33 -6.67 17.88
N ASN A 328 19.46 -7.38 17.87
CA ASN A 328 19.74 -8.45 16.90
C ASN A 328 19.71 -8.01 15.42
N ASP A 329 19.75 -6.70 15.16
CA ASP A 329 19.85 -6.17 13.81
C ASP A 329 21.22 -6.53 13.21
N VAL A 330 21.25 -6.88 11.92
CA VAL A 330 22.47 -7.07 11.15
C VAL A 330 22.72 -5.79 10.35
N ILE A 331 23.66 -4.96 10.82
CA ILE A 331 24.00 -3.68 10.21
C ILE A 331 25.37 -3.78 9.54
N SER A 332 25.42 -3.59 8.22
CA SER A 332 26.69 -3.52 7.49
C SER A 332 27.59 -2.43 8.04
N LYS A 333 28.89 -2.73 8.17
CA LYS A 333 29.93 -1.79 8.63
C LYS A 333 30.84 -1.31 7.51
N VAL A 334 31.01 -2.15 6.49
CA VAL A 334 31.78 -1.85 5.29
C VAL A 334 30.92 -2.09 4.06
N ALA A 335 31.24 -1.37 2.98
CA ALA A 335 30.60 -1.53 1.68
C ALA A 335 30.50 -3.01 1.27
N ASN A 336 29.32 -3.40 0.78
CA ASN A 336 29.02 -4.73 0.24
C ASN A 336 29.09 -5.91 1.25
N ASP A 337 29.27 -5.63 2.54
CA ASP A 337 29.07 -6.62 3.60
C ASP A 337 27.59 -7.00 3.73
N ASN A 338 27.30 -8.19 4.26
CA ASN A 338 25.92 -8.68 4.47
C ASN A 338 25.05 -8.62 3.20
N ASP A 339 25.63 -8.89 2.03
CA ASP A 339 24.88 -8.97 0.78
C ASP A 339 23.70 -9.97 0.90
N PRO A 340 22.44 -9.53 0.65
CA PRO A 340 21.27 -10.40 0.74
C PRO A 340 21.24 -11.49 -0.33
N LYS A 341 22.12 -11.45 -1.33
CA LYS A 341 22.21 -12.42 -2.43
C LYS A 341 20.90 -12.55 -3.17
N PHE A 342 20.36 -11.42 -3.62
CA PHE A 342 19.18 -11.42 -4.50
C PHE A 342 19.43 -12.29 -5.75
N VAL A 343 18.41 -13.02 -6.19
CA VAL A 343 18.48 -13.90 -7.36
C VAL A 343 18.74 -13.09 -8.62
N ASN A 344 18.05 -11.96 -8.79
CA ASN A 344 18.21 -11.10 -9.96
C ASN A 344 17.96 -9.62 -9.64
N TYR A 345 18.89 -8.97 -8.96
CA TYR A 345 18.91 -7.52 -8.81
C TYR A 345 20.36 -7.03 -8.78
N PRO A 346 20.77 -6.11 -9.67
CA PRO A 346 22.11 -5.53 -9.61
C PRO A 346 22.19 -4.60 -8.39
N THR A 347 22.87 -5.03 -7.33
CA THR A 347 23.00 -4.26 -6.08
C THR A 347 23.76 -2.95 -6.27
N ASN A 348 24.47 -2.76 -7.38
CA ASN A 348 25.09 -1.50 -7.77
C ASN A 348 24.13 -0.55 -8.55
N THR A 349 22.85 -0.89 -8.69
CA THR A 349 21.85 0.00 -9.29
C THR A 349 21.84 1.33 -8.55
N ALA A 350 21.95 2.44 -9.30
CA ALA A 350 21.98 3.78 -8.74
C ALA A 350 20.82 3.98 -7.76
N VAL A 351 21.15 4.46 -6.55
CA VAL A 351 20.18 4.60 -5.46
C VAL A 351 19.06 5.62 -5.76
N SER A 352 19.27 6.51 -6.72
CA SER A 352 18.28 7.45 -7.23
C SER A 352 17.44 6.91 -8.39
N ASN A 353 17.71 5.70 -8.89
CA ASN A 353 16.92 5.09 -9.96
C ASN A 353 15.48 4.85 -9.48
N ALA A 354 14.51 5.42 -10.19
CA ALA A 354 13.08 5.26 -9.92
C ALA A 354 12.41 4.25 -10.87
N ASP A 355 13.12 3.80 -11.90
CA ASP A 355 12.60 2.94 -12.95
C ASP A 355 12.76 1.49 -12.51
N PHE A 356 11.64 0.88 -12.11
CA PHE A 356 11.58 -0.51 -11.71
C PHE A 356 11.61 -1.42 -12.93
N ASN A 357 12.50 -2.43 -12.91
CA ASN A 357 12.49 -3.47 -13.94
C ASN A 357 11.73 -4.69 -13.41
N THR A 358 10.64 -5.06 -14.08
CA THR A 358 9.81 -6.21 -13.72
C THR A 358 10.49 -7.56 -13.94
N SER A 359 11.66 -7.61 -14.60
CA SER A 359 12.48 -8.81 -14.66
C SER A 359 13.32 -9.04 -13.40
N TRP A 360 13.41 -8.07 -12.50
CA TRP A 360 14.15 -8.24 -11.25
C TRP A 360 13.49 -9.27 -10.33
N ASP A 361 14.32 -10.00 -9.60
CA ASP A 361 13.91 -11.04 -8.66
C ASP A 361 14.59 -10.80 -7.31
N PHE A 362 13.77 -10.42 -6.33
CA PHE A 362 14.20 -10.11 -4.96
C PHE A 362 14.10 -11.31 -4.01
N HIS A 363 13.77 -12.52 -4.52
CA HIS A 363 14.09 -13.75 -3.80
C HIS A 363 15.60 -13.81 -3.54
N VAL A 364 15.99 -14.58 -2.52
CA VAL A 364 17.39 -14.73 -2.14
C VAL A 364 17.94 -16.10 -2.52
N GLN A 365 19.23 -16.18 -2.80
CA GLN A 365 19.93 -17.44 -3.05
C GLN A 365 19.98 -18.31 -1.79
N GLY A 366 20.09 -19.64 -1.96
CA GLY A 366 20.06 -20.60 -0.85
C GLY A 366 21.21 -20.46 0.17
N ASN A 367 22.27 -19.74 -0.17
CA ASN A 367 23.39 -19.41 0.72
C ASN A 367 23.28 -18.00 1.32
N SER A 368 22.14 -17.31 1.17
CA SER A 368 21.94 -15.98 1.74
C SER A 368 21.92 -16.03 3.27
N GLY A 369 22.62 -15.09 3.89
CA GLY A 369 22.63 -14.92 5.34
C GLY A 369 21.27 -14.48 5.91
N THR A 370 20.35 -13.98 5.08
CA THR A 370 19.04 -13.51 5.52
C THR A 370 18.10 -14.65 5.92
N LEU A 371 18.34 -15.88 5.48
CA LEU A 371 17.38 -17.00 5.58
C LEU A 371 17.07 -17.47 7.01
N ASN A 372 17.96 -17.23 7.98
CA ASN A 372 17.83 -17.75 9.34
C ASN A 372 18.13 -16.68 10.40
N LYS A 373 17.79 -15.41 10.11
CA LYS A 373 18.10 -14.26 10.97
C LYS A 373 16.88 -13.48 11.44
N GLY A 374 15.69 -13.89 11.01
CA GLY A 374 14.42 -13.37 11.49
C GLY A 374 13.97 -14.00 12.80
N THR A 375 12.91 -13.44 13.38
CA THR A 375 12.22 -13.92 14.58
C THR A 375 10.73 -14.08 14.32
N THR A 376 10.12 -15.07 14.96
CA THR A 376 8.65 -15.25 14.98
C THR A 376 8.05 -14.93 16.34
N ALA A 377 8.88 -14.47 17.30
CA ALA A 377 8.50 -14.26 18.69
C ALA A 377 7.80 -12.91 18.95
N PHE A 378 6.74 -12.63 18.20
CA PHE A 378 5.86 -11.49 18.40
C PHE A 378 4.42 -11.82 17.99
N THR A 379 3.45 -11.01 18.43
CA THR A 379 2.03 -11.22 18.15
C THR A 379 1.52 -10.14 17.20
N ARG A 380 1.10 -10.57 16.02
CA ARG A 380 0.45 -9.74 14.99
C ARG A 380 -0.95 -9.30 15.44
N HIS A 381 -1.40 -8.13 14.99
CA HIS A 381 -2.74 -7.62 15.32
C HIS A 381 -3.84 -8.57 14.84
N HIS A 382 -3.76 -8.99 13.58
CA HIS A 382 -4.82 -9.70 12.88
C HIS A 382 -4.45 -11.17 12.63
N LYS A 383 -3.81 -11.81 13.61
CA LYS A 383 -3.54 -13.27 13.60
C LYS A 383 -4.83 -14.09 13.48
N ALA A 384 -5.92 -13.63 14.10
CA ALA A 384 -7.25 -14.25 13.99
C ALA A 384 -8.00 -13.86 12.70
N GLY A 385 -7.43 -12.95 11.91
CA GLY A 385 -8.01 -12.40 10.70
C GLY A 385 -9.02 -11.28 10.90
N ILE A 386 -9.37 -10.66 9.78
CA ILE A 386 -10.42 -9.66 9.61
C ILE A 386 -11.47 -10.27 8.68
N THR A 387 -12.64 -10.58 9.21
CA THR A 387 -13.79 -11.03 8.41
C THR A 387 -14.55 -9.84 7.87
N THR A 388 -14.76 -9.77 6.55
CA THR A 388 -15.56 -8.76 5.88
C THR A 388 -16.99 -9.23 5.65
N SER A 389 -17.91 -8.31 5.33
CA SER A 389 -19.34 -8.61 5.17
C SER A 389 -19.63 -9.50 3.95
N ASN A 390 -18.69 -9.62 3.01
CA ASN A 390 -18.76 -10.59 1.92
C ASN A 390 -18.43 -12.04 2.35
N GLY A 391 -18.20 -12.29 3.64
CA GLY A 391 -17.95 -13.62 4.20
C GLY A 391 -16.49 -14.09 4.15
N ILE A 392 -15.58 -13.31 3.55
CA ILE A 392 -14.16 -13.66 3.45
C ILE A 392 -13.43 -13.21 4.71
N THR A 393 -12.51 -14.06 5.20
CA THR A 393 -11.61 -13.72 6.31
C THR A 393 -10.19 -13.58 5.80
N TYR A 394 -9.64 -12.38 5.96
CA TYR A 394 -8.26 -12.06 5.57
C TYR A 394 -7.37 -12.15 6.80
N ILE A 395 -6.35 -13.00 6.73
CA ILE A 395 -5.45 -13.25 7.84
C ILE A 395 -4.11 -12.61 7.50
N SER A 396 -3.52 -11.88 8.45
CA SER A 396 -2.15 -11.42 8.28
C SER A 396 -1.23 -12.63 7.97
N PRO A 397 -0.17 -12.48 7.17
CA PRO A 397 0.79 -13.58 6.95
C PRO A 397 1.50 -14.02 8.24
N GLU A 398 1.87 -15.30 8.36
CA GLU A 398 2.75 -15.74 9.46
C GLU A 398 4.15 -15.13 9.28
N PRO A 399 4.83 -14.68 10.36
CA PRO A 399 6.20 -14.20 10.26
C PRO A 399 7.15 -15.35 9.88
N SER A 400 8.24 -15.01 9.22
CA SER A 400 9.27 -15.97 8.80
C SER A 400 10.56 -15.79 9.59
N VAL A 401 11.33 -16.87 9.71
CA VAL A 401 12.73 -16.83 10.19
C VAL A 401 13.71 -16.29 9.14
N ALA A 402 13.26 -16.09 7.91
CA ALA A 402 13.98 -15.31 6.92
C ALA A 402 13.76 -13.81 7.16
N VAL A 403 14.73 -12.97 6.76
CA VAL A 403 14.63 -11.51 6.73
C VAL A 403 14.27 -11.05 5.32
N GLY A 404 13.34 -10.10 5.21
CA GLY A 404 12.79 -9.61 3.95
C GLY A 404 11.51 -10.33 3.52
N ALA A 405 10.95 -9.84 2.42
CA ALA A 405 9.67 -10.27 1.84
C ALA A 405 9.73 -11.58 1.06
N PHE A 406 10.93 -11.99 0.63
CA PHE A 406 11.10 -13.15 -0.22
C PHE A 406 12.19 -14.06 0.36
N GLY A 407 11.88 -15.34 0.48
CA GLY A 407 12.84 -16.39 0.80
C GLY A 407 13.56 -16.90 -0.44
N THR A 408 14.03 -18.15 -0.39
CA THR A 408 14.46 -18.87 -1.59
C THR A 408 13.28 -19.11 -2.52
N LYS A 409 13.53 -19.05 -3.82
CA LYS A 409 12.57 -19.52 -4.82
C LYS A 409 12.51 -21.05 -4.74
N ILE A 410 11.31 -21.60 -4.52
CA ILE A 410 11.06 -23.05 -4.46
C ILE A 410 10.84 -23.58 -5.88
#